data_AF-A0A0L0T5I7-F1
#
_entry.id   AF-A0A0L0T5I7-F1
#
_cell.length_a   1.000
_cell.length_b   1.000
_cell.length_c   1.000
_cell.angle_alpha   90.00
_cell.angle_beta   90.00
_cell.angle_gamma   90.00
#
_symmetry.space_group_name_H-M   'P 1'
#
loop_
_entity.id
_entity.type
_entity.pdbx_description
1 polymer ?
#
loop_
_entity_poly.entity_id
_entity_poly.type
_entity_poly.pdbx_seq_one_letter_code
_entity_poly.pdbx_strand_id
1 'polypeptide(L)'
;MAYLAEELSELREYLKAIPDQVAELRDKIDAMVDDFNVLDKYRYELANDDFKAKWAAIGWPDQIDKLLKHAEDALMTDEQNFIRNLQQDQDLFKEKLHHLAGVISDFARHSDLNKLAEIVAEVQRVTLELNEAQALSQLYNSRERLFALPVTNYDELTFMVKGL
;
A
#
# COMPACT_ATOMS: atom_id res chain seq x y z
N MET A 1 3.98 11.64 -2.30
CA MET A 1 2.84 10.86 -2.82
C MET A 1 2.80 9.61 -1.97
N ALA A 2 2.01 9.61 -0.89
CA ALA A 2 1.84 8.40 -0.09
C ALA A 2 0.78 7.56 -0.81
N TYR A 3 1.22 6.49 -1.47
CA TYR A 3 0.31 5.53 -2.08
C TYR A 3 -0.55 4.89 -0.99
N LEU A 4 -1.85 4.71 -1.24
CA LEU A 4 -2.68 3.87 -0.39
C LEU A 4 -2.13 2.43 -0.42
N ALA A 5 -2.37 1.69 0.66
CA ALA A 5 -1.91 0.31 0.80
C ALA A 5 -2.37 -0.57 -0.39
N GLU A 6 -3.61 -0.34 -0.81
CA GLU A 6 -4.25 -0.96 -1.96
C GLU A 6 -3.54 -0.63 -3.28
N GLU A 7 -3.12 0.62 -3.48
CA GLU A 7 -2.40 1.06 -4.69
C GLU A 7 -1.03 0.38 -4.82
N LEU A 8 -0.33 0.15 -3.69
CA LEU A 8 0.93 -0.61 -3.69
C LEU A 8 0.71 -2.08 -4.08
N SER A 9 -0.41 -2.67 -3.66
CA SER A 9 -0.77 -4.04 -4.02
C SER A 9 -1.10 -4.15 -5.50
N GLU A 10 -1.95 -3.24 -6.02
CA GLU A 10 -2.34 -3.21 -7.44
C GLU A 10 -1.12 -2.99 -8.35
N LEU A 11 -0.23 -2.06 -7.99
CA LEU A 11 0.97 -1.80 -8.79
C LEU A 11 1.89 -3.02 -8.82
N ARG A 12 2.03 -3.75 -7.71
CA ARG A 12 2.82 -5.00 -7.68
C ARG A 12 2.22 -6.07 -8.58
N GLU A 13 0.90 -6.24 -8.57
CA GLU A 13 0.24 -7.20 -9.47
C GLU A 13 0.42 -6.82 -10.93
N TYR A 14 0.31 -5.53 -11.25
CA TYR A 14 0.57 -5.03 -12.59
C TYR A 14 2.00 -5.32 -13.06
N LEU A 15 3.02 -5.03 -12.23
CA LEU A 15 4.41 -5.30 -12.59
C LEU A 15 4.67 -6.80 -12.86
N LYS A 16 4.01 -7.70 -12.12
CA LYS A 16 4.13 -9.17 -12.33
C LYS A 16 3.64 -9.63 -13.69
N ALA A 17 2.69 -8.92 -14.30
CA ALA A 17 2.12 -9.31 -15.59
C ALA A 17 2.97 -8.83 -16.79
N ILE A 18 3.84 -7.83 -16.60
CA ILE A 18 4.64 -7.25 -17.69
C ILE A 18 5.64 -8.25 -18.29
N PRO A 19 6.41 -9.04 -17.51
CA PRO A 19 7.35 -10.01 -18.06
C PRO A 19 6.72 -10.96 -19.08
N ASP A 20 5.50 -11.44 -18.82
CA ASP A 20 4.78 -12.33 -19.72
C ASP A 20 4.42 -11.63 -21.04
N GLN A 21 3.94 -10.37 -20.96
CA GLN A 21 3.67 -9.55 -22.15
C GLN A 21 4.94 -9.26 -22.96
N VAL A 22 6.06 -8.99 -22.28
CA VAL A 22 7.36 -8.75 -22.92
C VAL A 22 7.86 -10.03 -23.61
N ALA A 23 7.66 -11.21 -23.01
CA ALA A 23 8.04 -12.48 -23.61
C ALA A 23 7.30 -12.72 -24.95
N GLU A 24 5.99 -12.50 -25.00
CA GLU A 24 5.22 -12.62 -26.24
C GLU A 24 5.67 -11.62 -27.33
N LEU A 25 6.12 -10.43 -26.92
CA LEU A 25 6.64 -9.43 -27.85
C LEU A 25 8.06 -9.76 -28.32
N ARG A 26 8.89 -10.40 -27.49
CA ARG A 26 10.23 -10.86 -27.89
C ARG A 26 10.17 -11.86 -29.03
N ASP A 27 9.25 -12.82 -28.98
CA ASP A 27 9.07 -13.79 -30.07
C ASP A 27 8.74 -13.11 -31.41
N LYS A 28 7.92 -12.03 -31.37
CA LYS A 28 7.59 -11.23 -32.56
C LYS A 28 8.78 -10.39 -33.04
N ILE A 29 9.57 -9.87 -32.11
CA ILE A 29 10.79 -9.13 -32.43
C ILE A 29 11.80 -10.07 -33.10
N ASP A 30 11.99 -11.28 -32.59
CA ASP A 30 12.92 -12.26 -33.15
C ASP A 30 12.52 -12.65 -34.58
N ALA A 31 11.23 -12.92 -34.83
CA ALA A 31 10.73 -13.18 -36.18
C ALA A 31 10.95 -11.97 -37.13
N MET A 32 10.70 -10.75 -36.65
CA MET A 32 10.97 -9.53 -37.40
C MET A 32 12.47 -9.37 -37.71
N VAL A 33 13.36 -9.68 -36.77
CA VAL A 33 14.81 -9.65 -36.98
C VAL A 33 15.21 -10.65 -38.06
N ASP A 34 14.65 -11.85 -38.07
CA ASP A 34 14.88 -12.84 -39.12
C ASP A 34 14.44 -12.34 -40.51
N ASP A 35 13.28 -11.71 -40.61
CA ASP A 35 12.80 -11.09 -41.85
C ASP A 35 13.76 -10.00 -42.35
N PHE A 36 14.25 -9.14 -41.45
CA PHE A 36 15.23 -8.12 -41.80
C PHE A 36 16.58 -8.73 -42.22
N ASN A 37 17.00 -9.85 -41.61
CA ASN A 37 18.23 -10.55 -42.00
C ASN A 37 18.14 -11.08 -43.44
N VAL A 38 16.94 -11.46 -43.91
CA VAL A 38 16.71 -11.81 -45.32
C VAL A 38 16.93 -10.58 -46.22
N LEU A 39 16.38 -9.43 -45.86
CA LEU A 39 16.58 -8.18 -46.61
C LEU A 39 18.07 -7.79 -46.69
N ASP A 40 18.78 -7.88 -45.57
CA ASP A 40 20.22 -7.60 -45.47
C ASP A 40 21.04 -8.54 -46.38
N LYS A 41 20.67 -9.83 -46.47
CA LYS A 41 21.33 -10.81 -47.36
C LYS A 41 21.27 -10.40 -48.84
N TYR A 42 20.18 -9.76 -49.26
CA TYR A 42 20.02 -9.25 -50.62
C TYR A 42 20.50 -7.81 -50.79
N ARG A 43 21.15 -7.24 -49.76
CA ARG A 43 21.64 -5.85 -49.73
C ARG A 43 20.53 -4.83 -50.00
N TYR A 44 19.32 -5.14 -49.55
CA TYR A 44 18.22 -4.19 -49.63
C TYR A 44 18.50 -3.01 -48.69
N GLU A 45 18.42 -1.79 -49.22
CA GLU A 45 18.64 -0.58 -48.43
C GLU A 45 17.34 -0.19 -47.72
N LEU A 46 17.33 -0.27 -46.40
CA LEU A 46 16.20 0.14 -45.58
C LEU A 46 16.08 1.66 -45.57
N ALA A 47 14.85 2.17 -45.53
CA ALA A 47 14.63 3.56 -45.20
C ALA A 47 15.13 3.82 -43.77
N ASN A 48 15.64 5.03 -43.52
CA ASN A 48 16.17 5.41 -42.20
C ASN A 48 15.16 5.20 -41.07
N ASP A 49 13.87 5.39 -41.34
CA ASP A 49 12.83 5.24 -40.33
C ASP A 49 12.58 3.76 -39.99
N ASP A 50 12.63 2.87 -40.99
CA ASP A 50 12.52 1.41 -40.76
C ASP A 50 13.73 0.87 -39.99
N PHE A 51 14.94 1.37 -40.31
CA PHE A 51 16.15 1.02 -39.58
C PHE A 51 16.06 1.44 -38.10
N LYS A 52 15.61 2.68 -37.84
CA LYS A 52 15.38 3.15 -36.46
C LYS A 52 14.32 2.33 -35.74
N ALA A 53 13.22 1.99 -36.42
CA ALA A 53 12.15 1.18 -35.86
C ALA A 53 12.64 -0.23 -35.48
N LYS A 54 13.41 -0.89 -36.35
CA LYS A 54 14.05 -2.20 -36.08
C LYS A 54 14.86 -2.15 -34.79
N TRP A 55 15.79 -1.20 -34.68
CA TRP A 55 16.68 -1.11 -33.52
C TRP A 55 15.95 -0.66 -32.25
N ALA A 56 14.95 0.20 -32.36
CA ALA A 56 14.10 0.56 -31.23
C ALA A 56 13.37 -0.68 -30.70
N ALA A 57 12.75 -1.47 -31.58
CA ALA A 57 12.05 -2.70 -31.22
C ALA A 57 12.98 -3.70 -30.51
N ILE A 58 14.19 -3.89 -31.01
CA ILE A 58 15.21 -4.75 -30.39
C ILE A 58 15.64 -4.23 -29.00
N GLY A 59 15.75 -2.90 -28.82
CA GLY A 59 16.24 -2.31 -27.58
C GLY A 59 15.19 -2.17 -26.47
N TRP A 60 13.90 -2.10 -26.81
CA TRP A 60 12.82 -1.88 -25.84
C TRP A 60 12.68 -2.96 -24.76
N PRO A 61 12.82 -4.27 -25.06
CA PRO A 61 12.77 -5.31 -24.03
C PRO A 61 13.77 -5.08 -22.89
N ASP A 62 15.03 -4.76 -23.20
CA ASP A 62 16.05 -4.45 -22.20
C ASP A 62 15.73 -3.16 -21.43
N GLN A 63 15.15 -2.18 -22.11
CA GLN A 63 14.72 -0.93 -21.48
C GLN A 63 13.56 -1.16 -20.51
N ILE A 64 12.60 -2.01 -20.87
CA ILE A 64 11.49 -2.40 -20.00
C ILE A 64 12.02 -3.16 -18.78
N ASP A 65 12.96 -4.10 -18.96
CA ASP A 65 13.56 -4.84 -17.84
C ASP A 65 14.25 -3.89 -16.84
N LYS A 66 14.89 -2.81 -17.30
CA LYS A 66 15.48 -1.78 -16.43
C LYS A 66 14.41 -0.97 -15.69
N LEU A 67 13.34 -0.59 -16.38
CA LEU A 67 12.22 0.14 -15.78
C LEU A 67 11.49 -0.70 -14.73
N LEU A 68 11.32 -2.00 -15.00
CA LEU A 68 10.75 -2.96 -14.06
C LEU A 68 11.56 -3.03 -12.79
N LYS A 69 12.88 -3.26 -12.88
CA LYS A 69 13.76 -3.30 -11.71
C LYS A 69 13.70 -2.02 -10.89
N HIS A 70 13.74 -0.86 -11.56
CA HIS A 70 13.62 0.43 -10.88
C HIS A 70 12.25 0.59 -10.18
N ALA A 71 11.17 0.13 -10.80
CA ALA A 71 9.84 0.17 -10.21
C ALA A 71 9.71 -0.79 -9.01
N GLU A 72 10.30 -1.98 -9.09
CA GLU A 72 10.36 -2.95 -7.99
C GLU A 72 11.15 -2.41 -6.79
N ASP A 73 12.30 -1.79 -7.03
CA ASP A 73 13.12 -1.16 -5.98
C ASP A 73 12.38 0.01 -5.30
N ALA A 74 11.66 0.81 -6.10
CA ALA A 74 10.84 1.89 -5.59
C ALA A 74 9.66 1.37 -4.75
N LEU A 75 8.94 0.34 -5.25
CA LEU A 75 7.86 -0.31 -4.51
C LEU A 75 8.32 -0.91 -3.20
N MET A 76 9.47 -1.58 -3.17
CA MET A 76 10.04 -2.13 -1.94
C MET A 76 10.33 -1.01 -0.92
N THR A 77 10.87 0.11 -1.40
CA THR A 77 11.15 1.28 -0.56
C THR A 77 9.86 1.88 0.01
N ASP A 78 8.85 2.05 -0.83
CA ASP A 78 7.55 2.59 -0.43
C ASP A 78 6.81 1.69 0.55
N GLU A 79 6.84 0.37 0.34
CA GLU A 79 6.29 -0.62 1.28
C GLU A 79 6.98 -0.56 2.64
N GLN A 80 8.32 -0.50 2.68
CA GLN A 80 9.06 -0.36 3.95
C GLN A 80 8.70 0.93 4.69
N ASN A 81 8.57 2.04 3.95
CA ASN A 81 8.17 3.31 4.53
C ASN A 81 6.73 3.25 5.05
N PHE A 82 5.82 2.62 4.30
CA PHE A 82 4.45 2.42 4.71
C PHE A 82 4.36 1.60 6.00
N ILE A 83 5.05 0.45 6.08
CA ILE A 83 5.06 -0.40 7.27
C ILE A 83 5.61 0.35 8.48
N ARG A 84 6.69 1.13 8.30
CA ARG A 84 7.27 1.96 9.36
C ARG A 84 6.26 3.00 9.88
N ASN A 85 5.57 3.69 8.98
CA ASN A 85 4.57 4.69 9.35
C ASN A 85 3.36 4.04 10.03
N LEU A 86 2.90 2.89 9.52
CA LEU A 86 1.82 2.12 10.13
C LEU A 86 2.15 1.74 11.58
N GLN A 87 3.37 1.25 11.82
CA GLN A 87 3.81 0.91 13.17
C GLN A 87 3.80 2.13 14.09
N GLN A 88 4.33 3.27 13.62
CA GLN A 88 4.33 4.52 14.38
C GLN A 88 2.91 4.99 14.71
N ASP A 89 2.01 4.94 13.73
CA ASP A 89 0.60 5.31 13.90
C ASP A 89 -0.11 4.39 14.90
N GLN A 90 0.20 3.09 14.87
CA GLN A 90 -0.34 2.12 15.82
C GLN A 90 0.19 2.31 17.25
N ASP A 91 1.44 2.71 17.41
CA ASP A 91 2.01 2.99 18.73
C ASP A 91 1.38 4.24 19.34
N LEU A 92 1.23 5.32 18.57
CA LEU A 92 0.48 6.51 18.98
C LEU A 92 -0.99 6.18 19.30
N PHE A 93 -1.60 5.29 18.51
CA PHE A 93 -2.96 4.85 18.75
C PHE A 93 -3.10 4.07 20.07
N LYS A 94 -2.14 3.19 20.41
CA LYS A 94 -2.13 2.50 21.71
C LYS A 94 -2.03 3.48 22.88
N GLU A 95 -1.18 4.51 22.77
CA GLU A 95 -1.12 5.57 23.78
C GLU A 95 -2.46 6.29 23.95
N LYS A 96 -3.14 6.60 22.84
CA LYS A 96 -4.50 7.18 22.87
C LYS A 96 -5.50 6.24 23.56
N LEU A 97 -5.45 4.94 23.28
CA LEU A 97 -6.31 3.94 23.93
C LEU A 97 -6.05 3.86 25.44
N HIS A 98 -4.79 3.87 25.86
CA HIS A 98 -4.43 3.91 27.28
C HIS A 98 -4.95 5.17 27.98
N HIS A 99 -4.86 6.33 27.33
CA HIS A 99 -5.41 7.57 27.86
C HIS A 99 -6.94 7.48 28.03
N LEU A 100 -7.65 7.00 27.01
CA LEU A 100 -9.12 6.81 27.07
C LEU A 100 -9.52 5.84 28.18
N ALA A 101 -8.80 4.73 28.36
CA ALA A 101 -9.02 3.79 29.46
C ALA A 101 -8.89 4.47 30.83
N GLY A 102 -7.91 5.36 30.99
CA GLY A 102 -7.73 6.17 32.21
C GLY A 102 -8.92 7.06 32.49
N VAL A 103 -9.40 7.81 31.49
CA VAL A 103 -10.57 8.69 31.63
C VAL A 103 -11.82 7.90 32.02
N ILE A 104 -12.06 6.75 31.39
CA ILE A 104 -13.19 5.86 31.74
C ILE A 104 -13.07 5.36 33.18
N SER A 105 -11.86 4.99 33.62
CA SER A 105 -11.64 4.57 35.00
C SER A 105 -11.90 5.69 36.01
N ASP A 106 -11.70 6.96 35.63
CA ASP A 106 -11.97 8.10 36.50
C ASP A 106 -13.46 8.41 36.60
N PHE A 107 -14.27 8.11 35.57
CA PHE A 107 -15.74 8.21 35.67
C PHE A 107 -16.31 7.36 36.80
N ALA A 108 -15.79 6.15 37.01
CA ALA A 108 -16.23 5.27 38.09
C ALA A 108 -15.96 5.84 39.51
N ARG A 109 -15.12 6.87 39.63
CA ARG A 109 -14.76 7.52 40.90
C ARG A 109 -15.59 8.78 41.18
N HIS A 110 -16.31 9.31 40.19
CA HIS A 110 -17.10 10.51 40.39
C HIS A 110 -18.41 10.20 41.14
N SER A 111 -18.53 10.73 42.35
CA SER A 111 -19.72 10.62 43.21
C SER A 111 -20.41 11.97 43.48
N ASP A 112 -19.88 13.06 42.90
CA ASP A 112 -20.38 14.42 43.14
C ASP A 112 -21.45 14.82 42.12
N LEU A 113 -22.70 14.91 42.60
CA LEU A 113 -23.87 15.27 41.80
C LEU A 113 -23.79 16.70 41.22
N ASN A 114 -22.98 17.60 41.79
CA ASN A 114 -22.82 18.96 41.26
C ASN A 114 -22.04 19.01 39.94
N LYS A 115 -21.29 17.95 39.62
CA LYS A 115 -20.52 17.82 38.38
C LYS A 115 -21.22 16.98 37.31
N LEU A 116 -22.46 16.56 37.55
CA LEU A 116 -23.18 15.61 36.69
C LEU A 116 -23.23 16.07 35.23
N ALA A 117 -23.52 17.34 34.96
CA ALA A 117 -23.60 17.86 33.59
C ALA A 117 -22.24 17.82 32.86
N GLU A 118 -21.15 18.11 33.58
CA GLU A 118 -19.79 18.05 33.05
C GLU A 118 -19.39 16.61 32.74
N ILE A 119 -19.68 15.68 33.66
CA ILE A 119 -19.41 14.24 33.49
C ILE A 119 -20.18 13.67 32.29
N VAL A 120 -21.46 14.05 32.11
CA VAL A 120 -22.26 13.62 30.96
C VAL A 120 -21.66 14.10 29.64
N ALA A 121 -21.22 15.36 29.57
CA ALA A 121 -20.58 15.90 28.37
C ALA A 121 -19.27 15.15 28.04
N GLU A 122 -18.49 14.82 29.07
CA GLU A 122 -17.23 14.10 28.92
C GLU A 122 -17.43 12.64 28.51
N VAL A 123 -18.44 11.96 29.07
CA VAL A 123 -18.87 10.62 28.62
C VAL A 123 -19.26 10.61 27.14
N GLN A 124 -20.03 11.61 26.69
CA GLN A 124 -20.40 11.73 25.28
C GLN A 124 -19.17 11.94 24.38
N ARG A 125 -18.22 12.77 24.80
CA ARG A 125 -16.95 12.98 24.09
C ARG A 125 -16.16 11.69 23.96
N VAL A 126 -15.94 10.98 25.08
CA VAL A 126 -15.21 9.70 25.10
C VAL A 126 -15.91 8.64 24.24
N THR A 127 -17.24 8.58 24.28
CA THR A 127 -18.02 7.65 23.44
C THR A 127 -17.77 7.89 21.94
N LEU A 128 -17.73 9.14 21.51
CA LEU A 128 -17.42 9.48 20.12
C LEU A 128 -15.99 9.04 19.75
N GLU A 129 -15.01 9.33 20.60
CA GLU A 129 -13.61 8.94 20.36
C GLU A 129 -13.39 7.43 20.31
N LEU A 130 -14.13 6.65 21.10
CA LEU A 130 -14.06 5.19 21.07
C LEU A 130 -14.68 4.59 19.79
N ASN A 131 -15.77 5.18 19.29
CA ASN A 131 -16.35 4.77 18.02
C ASN A 131 -15.38 5.01 16.85
N GLU A 132 -14.71 6.17 16.85
CA GLU A 132 -13.64 6.46 15.88
C GLU A 132 -12.47 5.49 16.03
N ALA A 133 -12.06 5.18 17.26
CA ALA A 133 -11.01 4.21 17.54
C ALA A 133 -11.36 2.81 17.00
N GLN A 134 -12.63 2.41 17.04
CA GLN A 134 -13.07 1.12 16.52
C GLN A 134 -12.99 1.04 14.99
N ALA A 135 -13.28 2.14 14.29
CA ALA A 135 -13.06 2.19 12.84
C ALA A 135 -11.56 2.16 12.51
N LEU A 136 -10.74 2.86 13.29
CA LEU A 136 -9.30 2.93 13.08
C LEU A 136 -8.60 1.58 13.35
N SER A 137 -9.01 0.84 14.38
CA SER A 137 -8.47 -0.50 14.65
C SER A 137 -8.75 -1.48 13.52
N GLN A 138 -9.96 -1.43 12.95
CA GLN A 138 -10.31 -2.24 11.77
C GLN A 138 -9.47 -1.88 10.55
N LEU A 139 -9.21 -0.58 10.34
CA LEU A 139 -8.35 -0.10 9.25
C LEU A 139 -6.90 -0.55 9.41
N TYR A 140 -6.34 -0.51 10.62
CA TYR A 140 -5.00 -1.02 10.85
C TYR A 140 -4.94 -2.54 10.63
N ASN A 141 -5.92 -3.30 11.12
CA ASN A 141 -5.97 -4.74 10.90
C ASN A 141 -6.19 -5.13 9.43
N SER A 142 -6.89 -4.32 8.62
CA SER A 142 -6.99 -4.57 7.18
C SER A 142 -5.64 -4.35 6.48
N ARG A 143 -4.91 -3.29 6.85
CA ARG A 143 -3.57 -2.99 6.34
C ARG A 143 -2.53 -4.04 6.75
N GLU A 144 -2.55 -4.49 8.00
CA GLU A 144 -1.70 -5.57 8.47
C GLU A 144 -1.91 -6.84 7.63
N ARG A 145 -3.17 -7.20 7.35
CA ARG A 145 -3.49 -8.35 6.49
C ARG A 145 -2.98 -8.19 5.06
N LEU A 146 -3.10 -7.00 4.49
CA LEU A 146 -2.63 -6.72 3.12
C LEU A 146 -1.12 -6.93 2.97
N PHE A 147 -0.34 -6.55 4.00
CA PHE A 147 1.11 -6.75 4.04
C PHE A 147 1.55 -8.03 4.76
N ALA A 148 0.62 -8.97 5.01
CA ALA A 148 0.88 -10.21 5.73
C ALA A 148 1.58 -10.04 7.10
N LEU A 149 1.33 -8.92 7.77
CA LEU A 149 1.79 -8.63 9.12
C LEU A 149 0.90 -9.34 10.16
N PRO A 150 1.43 -9.63 11.36
CA PRO A 150 0.61 -10.12 12.47
C PRO A 150 -0.49 -9.10 12.80
N VAL A 151 -1.74 -9.57 12.89
CA VAL A 151 -2.88 -8.71 13.20
C VAL A 151 -2.82 -8.31 14.68
N THR A 152 -2.83 -7.00 14.96
CA THR A 152 -2.84 -6.48 16.32
C THR A 152 -4.20 -6.73 16.99
N ASN A 153 -4.16 -7.26 18.22
CA ASN A 153 -5.35 -7.47 19.03
C ASN A 153 -5.73 -6.16 19.77
N TYR A 154 -6.97 -5.70 19.58
CA TYR A 154 -7.56 -4.53 20.23
C TYR A 154 -8.77 -4.88 21.12
N ASP A 155 -8.81 -6.06 21.74
CA ASP A 155 -9.92 -6.52 22.58
C ASP A 155 -10.25 -5.55 23.72
N GLU A 156 -9.24 -4.89 24.30
CA GLU A 156 -9.40 -3.84 25.32
C GLU A 156 -10.35 -2.71 24.88
N LEU A 157 -10.30 -2.33 23.60
CA LEU A 157 -11.22 -1.34 23.03
C LEU A 157 -12.67 -1.82 23.02
N THR A 158 -12.89 -3.10 22.74
CA THR A 158 -14.24 -3.70 22.80
C THR A 158 -14.80 -3.68 24.22
N PHE A 159 -13.94 -3.87 25.23
CA PHE A 159 -14.36 -3.75 26.64
C PHE A 159 -14.65 -2.31 27.04
N MET A 160 -13.83 -1.35 26.60
CA MET A 160 -14.03 0.08 26.87
C MET A 160 -15.37 0.59 26.32
N VAL A 161 -15.72 0.22 25.08
CA VAL A 161 -17.00 0.59 24.45
C VAL A 161 -18.21 0.01 25.21
N LYS A 162 -18.09 -1.19 25.78
CA LYS A 162 -19.16 -1.82 26.56
C LYS A 162 -19.26 -1.32 28.00
N GLY A 163 -18.19 -0.71 28.53
CA GLY A 163 -18.08 -0.27 29.92
C GLY A 163 -18.62 1.14 30.18
N LEU A 164 -18.96 1.88 29.12
CA LEU A 164 -19.69 3.15 29.16
C LEU A 164 -21.20 2.92 29.02
#